data_AF-A0ABD0M295-F1
#
_entry.id   AF-A0ABD0M295-F1
#
_cell.length_a   1.000
_cell.length_b   1.000
_cell.length_c   1.000
_cell.angle_alpha   90.00
_cell.angle_beta   90.00
_cell.angle_gamma   90.00
#
_symmetry.space_group_name_H-M   'P 1'
#
loop_
_entity.id
_entity.type
_entity.pdbx_description
1 polymer ?
#
loop_
_entity_poly.entity_id
_entity_poly.type
_entity_poly.pdbx_seq_one_letter_code
_entity_poly.pdbx_strand_id
1 'polypeptide(L)'
;MSWAADEWKDGLPPAALQKISQLETQLDRLKKDRDQKQCQLESLEVALQNQKRKTEEEKSLCSKLGRENQNLSESCEDLQRKAAKLQQDLQAKENQIFSLDSKLARVKQLEGDSDKAQAEQNQLRSQLEQLEQERGKLQKENQELQEKLKTSKSSSDTGGDVLKTQDVQQAKGERSRWGSSDWKEDLPPKAVQQFEQLEQQLDKMRRERDQKQCQLDSLDQALQNQKRKTEEEKAQAASIQRELIALSETCEELEQKRSKLQHELTNRDNQVSFLTGQLNSPS
;
A
#
# COMPACT_ATOMS: atom_id res chain seq x y z
N MET A 1 -67.24 -53.75 -0.66
CA MET A 1 -68.46 -54.52 -0.97
C MET A 1 -69.01 -53.99 -2.28
N SER A 2 -68.97 -54.78 -3.36
CA SER A 2 -69.37 -54.36 -4.72
C SER A 2 -70.16 -55.48 -5.39
N TRP A 3 -71.25 -55.92 -4.76
CA TRP A 3 -72.17 -56.91 -5.35
C TRP A 3 -73.42 -56.28 -5.97
N ALA A 4 -73.66 -54.98 -5.78
CA ALA A 4 -74.79 -54.26 -6.37
C ALA A 4 -74.42 -53.41 -7.62
N ALA A 5 -73.17 -53.48 -8.10
CA ALA A 5 -72.67 -52.55 -9.12
C ALA A 5 -73.20 -52.84 -10.53
N ASP A 6 -73.64 -54.06 -10.81
CA ASP A 6 -74.15 -54.47 -12.13
C ASP A 6 -75.59 -55.00 -12.09
N GLU A 7 -76.20 -55.21 -10.91
CA GLU A 7 -77.60 -55.65 -10.79
C GLU A 7 -78.58 -54.65 -11.45
N TRP A 8 -78.23 -53.37 -11.53
CA TRP A 8 -79.03 -52.35 -12.23
C TRP A 8 -78.96 -52.46 -13.77
N LYS A 9 -77.99 -53.21 -14.29
CA LYS A 9 -77.83 -53.44 -15.73
C LYS A 9 -78.69 -54.61 -16.21
N ASP A 10 -79.19 -55.45 -15.30
CA ASP A 10 -80.06 -56.58 -15.63
C ASP A 10 -81.39 -56.11 -16.24
N GLY A 11 -81.74 -56.66 -17.41
CA GLY A 11 -82.96 -56.32 -18.15
C GLY A 11 -82.83 -55.16 -19.14
N LEU A 12 -81.67 -54.50 -19.25
CA LEU A 12 -81.43 -53.46 -20.27
C LEU A 12 -81.21 -54.05 -21.67
N PRO A 13 -81.68 -53.38 -22.76
CA PRO A 13 -81.37 -53.79 -24.12
C PRO A 13 -79.86 -53.80 -24.41
N PRO A 14 -79.34 -54.72 -25.26
CA PRO A 14 -77.91 -54.82 -25.56
C PRO A 14 -77.25 -53.52 -26.05
N ALA A 15 -77.98 -52.70 -26.81
CA ALA A 15 -77.51 -51.40 -27.29
C ALA A 15 -77.27 -50.41 -26.14
N ALA A 16 -78.10 -50.45 -25.08
CA ALA A 16 -77.93 -49.61 -23.90
C ALA A 16 -76.70 -50.06 -23.09
N LEU A 17 -76.52 -51.38 -22.90
CA LEU A 17 -75.35 -51.95 -22.23
C LEU A 17 -74.04 -51.60 -22.96
N GLN A 18 -74.02 -51.69 -24.29
CA GLN A 18 -72.87 -51.28 -25.09
C GLN A 18 -72.56 -49.80 -24.91
N LYS A 19 -73.58 -48.93 -24.90
CA LYS A 19 -73.37 -47.49 -24.70
C LYS A 19 -72.87 -47.17 -23.30
N ILE A 20 -73.38 -47.85 -22.27
CA ILE A 20 -72.90 -47.72 -20.89
C ILE A 20 -71.42 -48.09 -20.81
N SER A 21 -71.02 -49.25 -21.35
CA SER A 21 -69.61 -49.69 -21.36
C SER A 21 -68.68 -48.71 -22.08
N GLN A 22 -69.13 -48.12 -23.20
CA GLN A 22 -68.40 -47.06 -23.89
C GLN A 22 -68.22 -45.82 -23.02
N LEU A 23 -69.27 -45.38 -22.34
CA LEU A 23 -69.23 -44.21 -21.44
C LEU A 23 -68.36 -44.47 -20.21
N GLU A 24 -68.43 -45.66 -19.60
CA GLU A 24 -67.55 -46.08 -18.49
C GLU A 24 -66.07 -46.03 -18.94
N THR A 25 -65.76 -46.57 -20.12
CA THR A 25 -64.41 -46.53 -20.69
C THR A 25 -63.93 -45.10 -20.94
N GLN A 26 -64.80 -44.21 -21.46
CA GLN A 26 -64.46 -42.81 -21.68
C GLN A 26 -64.23 -42.07 -20.35
N LEU A 27 -65.06 -42.33 -19.35
CA LEU A 27 -64.96 -41.72 -18.03
C LEU A 27 -63.66 -42.14 -17.33
N ASP A 28 -63.24 -43.40 -17.45
CA ASP A 28 -61.96 -43.86 -16.92
C ASP A 28 -60.76 -43.23 -17.64
N ARG A 29 -60.84 -43.03 -18.97
CA ARG A 29 -59.81 -42.29 -19.71
C ARG A 29 -59.70 -40.84 -19.24
N LEU A 30 -60.83 -40.16 -19.07
CA LEU A 30 -60.86 -38.77 -18.60
C LEU A 30 -60.36 -38.64 -17.15
N LYS A 31 -60.66 -39.59 -16.26
CA LYS A 31 -60.10 -39.62 -14.90
C LYS A 31 -58.58 -39.74 -14.92
N LYS A 32 -58.03 -40.66 -15.72
CA LYS A 32 -56.58 -40.84 -15.86
C LYS A 32 -55.90 -39.61 -16.45
N ASP A 33 -56.49 -38.98 -17.47
CA ASP A 33 -55.96 -37.74 -18.04
C ASP A 33 -55.98 -36.61 -17.00
N ARG A 34 -57.10 -36.42 -16.27
CA ARG A 34 -57.18 -35.47 -15.16
C ARG A 34 -56.08 -35.70 -14.13
N ASP A 35 -55.88 -36.94 -13.68
CA ASP A 35 -54.88 -37.27 -12.66
C ASP A 35 -53.45 -37.01 -13.18
N GLN A 36 -53.18 -37.35 -14.45
CA GLN A 36 -51.91 -37.03 -15.10
C GLN A 36 -51.68 -35.51 -15.17
N LYS A 37 -52.71 -34.73 -15.55
CA LYS A 37 -52.64 -33.26 -15.60
C LYS A 37 -52.45 -32.65 -14.21
N GLN A 38 -53.08 -33.23 -13.19
CA GLN A 38 -52.90 -32.80 -11.80
C GLN A 38 -51.45 -32.98 -11.35
N CYS A 39 -50.85 -34.16 -11.57
CA CYS A 39 -49.43 -34.38 -11.25
C CYS A 39 -48.50 -33.45 -12.04
N GLN A 40 -48.81 -33.15 -13.32
CA GLN A 40 -48.04 -32.19 -14.12
C GLN A 40 -48.11 -30.77 -13.54
N LEU A 41 -49.31 -30.34 -13.12
CA LEU A 41 -49.51 -29.04 -12.48
C LEU A 41 -48.72 -28.93 -11.17
N GLU A 42 -48.80 -29.95 -10.30
CA GLU A 42 -48.04 -29.98 -9.04
C GLU A 42 -46.51 -29.91 -9.28
N SER A 43 -46.01 -30.63 -10.29
CA SER A 43 -44.60 -30.55 -10.67
C SER A 43 -44.18 -29.17 -11.16
N LEU A 44 -45.03 -28.50 -11.95
CA LEU A 44 -44.78 -27.15 -12.44
C LEU A 44 -44.85 -26.10 -11.32
N GLU A 45 -45.76 -26.27 -10.37
CA GLU A 45 -45.88 -25.40 -9.19
C GLU A 45 -44.61 -25.46 -8.33
N VAL A 46 -44.08 -26.65 -8.07
CA VAL A 46 -42.80 -26.82 -7.35
C VAL A 46 -41.65 -26.19 -8.13
N ALA A 47 -41.58 -26.38 -9.45
CA ALA A 47 -40.55 -25.77 -10.29
C ALA A 47 -40.62 -24.23 -10.26
N LEU A 48 -41.84 -23.67 -10.30
CA LEU A 48 -42.07 -22.24 -10.21
C LEU A 48 -41.67 -21.66 -8.84
N GLN A 49 -42.01 -22.34 -7.75
CA GLN A 49 -41.59 -21.92 -6.40
C GLN A 49 -40.07 -21.92 -6.25
N ASN A 50 -39.41 -22.96 -6.78
CA ASN A 50 -37.95 -23.03 -6.81
C ASN A 50 -37.32 -21.89 -7.62
N GLN A 51 -37.88 -21.56 -8.79
CA GLN A 51 -37.41 -20.43 -9.59
C GLN A 51 -37.60 -19.09 -8.86
N LYS A 52 -38.75 -18.85 -8.24
CA LYS A 52 -38.98 -17.63 -7.45
C LYS A 52 -37.95 -17.46 -6.33
N ARG A 53 -37.61 -18.55 -5.61
CA ARG A 53 -36.56 -18.52 -4.58
C ARG A 53 -35.20 -18.16 -5.17
N LYS A 54 -34.80 -18.80 -6.28
CA LYS A 54 -33.54 -18.50 -6.96
C LYS A 54 -33.45 -17.05 -7.41
N THR A 55 -34.51 -16.51 -8.02
CA THR A 55 -34.54 -15.11 -8.44
C THR A 55 -34.40 -14.15 -7.24
N GLU A 56 -34.98 -14.47 -6.09
CA GLU A 56 -34.85 -13.64 -4.88
C GLU A 56 -33.43 -13.71 -4.29
N GLU A 57 -32.82 -14.89 -4.29
CA GLU A 57 -31.40 -15.08 -3.92
C GLU A 57 -30.47 -14.26 -4.83
N GLU A 58 -30.70 -14.29 -6.15
CA GLU A 58 -29.95 -13.50 -7.13
C GLU A 58 -30.13 -11.99 -6.93
N LYS A 59 -31.34 -11.50 -6.65
CA LYS A 59 -31.57 -10.08 -6.30
C LYS A 59 -30.83 -9.67 -5.03
N SER A 60 -30.81 -10.54 -4.02
CA SER A 60 -30.07 -10.31 -2.78
C SER A 60 -28.56 -10.22 -3.05
N LEU A 61 -28.01 -11.12 -3.87
CA LEU A 61 -26.61 -11.11 -4.29
C LEU A 61 -26.27 -9.86 -5.12
N CYS A 62 -27.10 -9.50 -6.08
CA CYS A 62 -26.92 -8.27 -6.88
C CYS A 62 -26.88 -7.03 -5.98
N SER A 63 -27.76 -6.96 -4.97
CA SER A 63 -27.78 -5.87 -3.99
C SER A 63 -26.56 -5.85 -3.05
N LYS A 64 -25.94 -7.01 -2.78
CA LYS A 64 -24.68 -7.10 -2.02
C LYS A 64 -23.51 -6.62 -2.87
N LEU A 65 -23.37 -7.16 -4.08
CA LEU A 65 -22.33 -6.77 -5.04
C LEU A 65 -22.40 -5.28 -5.38
N GLY A 66 -23.60 -4.71 -5.54
CA GLY A 66 -23.78 -3.28 -5.77
C GLY A 66 -23.21 -2.42 -4.62
N ARG A 67 -23.42 -2.83 -3.36
CA ARG A 67 -22.85 -2.14 -2.19
C ARG A 67 -21.34 -2.29 -2.11
N GLU A 68 -20.82 -3.48 -2.38
CA GLU A 68 -19.36 -3.71 -2.40
C GLU A 68 -18.68 -2.88 -3.49
N ASN A 69 -19.27 -2.82 -4.69
CA ASN A 69 -18.74 -2.01 -5.78
C ASN A 69 -18.74 -0.52 -5.44
N GLN A 70 -19.81 -0.02 -4.81
CA GLN A 70 -19.87 1.37 -4.31
C GLN A 70 -18.76 1.64 -3.29
N ASN A 71 -18.57 0.75 -2.31
CA ASN A 71 -17.52 0.89 -1.29
C ASN A 71 -16.10 0.87 -1.90
N LEU A 72 -15.87 -0.01 -2.89
CA LEU A 72 -14.59 -0.07 -3.61
C LEU A 72 -14.34 1.21 -4.41
N SER A 73 -15.38 1.75 -5.07
CA SER A 73 -15.29 3.03 -5.78
C SER A 73 -14.90 4.17 -4.84
N GLU A 74 -15.58 4.30 -3.71
CA GLU A 74 -15.27 5.32 -2.69
C GLU A 74 -13.84 5.20 -2.15
N SER A 75 -13.39 3.96 -1.87
CA SER A 75 -12.02 3.70 -1.44
C SER A 75 -10.98 4.06 -2.50
N CYS A 76 -11.27 3.81 -3.79
CA CYS A 76 -10.40 4.20 -4.89
C CYS A 76 -10.29 5.73 -5.00
N GLU A 77 -11.40 6.46 -4.87
CA GLU A 77 -11.40 7.92 -4.87
C GLU A 77 -10.60 8.50 -3.69
N ASP A 78 -10.75 7.93 -2.49
CA ASP A 78 -9.97 8.31 -1.31
C ASP A 78 -8.47 8.11 -1.51
N LEU A 79 -8.08 6.97 -2.09
CA LEU A 79 -6.69 6.68 -2.41
C LEU A 79 -6.14 7.64 -3.47
N GLN A 80 -6.94 7.97 -4.49
CA GLN A 80 -6.55 8.94 -5.51
C GLN A 80 -6.35 10.34 -4.92
N ARG A 81 -7.23 10.78 -4.01
CA ARG A 81 -7.07 12.04 -3.26
C ARG A 81 -5.80 12.04 -2.41
N LYS A 82 -5.49 10.93 -1.71
CA LYS A 82 -4.24 10.78 -0.94
C LYS A 82 -3.01 10.81 -1.83
N ALA A 83 -3.03 10.12 -2.96
CA ALA A 83 -1.93 10.12 -3.93
C ALA A 83 -1.66 11.52 -4.49
N ALA A 84 -2.71 12.27 -4.86
CA ALA A 84 -2.57 13.65 -5.33
C ALA A 84 -1.93 14.56 -4.27
N LYS A 85 -2.33 14.42 -2.99
CA LYS A 85 -1.73 15.18 -1.89
C LYS A 85 -0.26 14.83 -1.68
N LEU A 86 0.08 13.54 -1.68
CA LEU A 86 1.47 13.10 -1.55
C LEU A 86 2.35 13.59 -2.71
N GLN A 87 1.81 13.63 -3.93
CA GLN A 87 2.51 14.18 -5.09
C GLN A 87 2.80 15.68 -4.93
N GLN A 88 1.83 16.45 -4.42
CA GLN A 88 2.02 17.87 -4.12
C GLN A 88 3.09 18.08 -3.03
N ASP A 89 3.03 17.29 -1.96
CA ASP A 89 4.01 17.36 -0.87
C ASP A 89 5.41 16.98 -1.36
N LEU A 90 5.53 15.95 -2.21
CA LEU A 90 6.80 15.55 -2.83
C LEU A 90 7.37 16.71 -3.65
N GLN A 91 6.57 17.32 -4.52
CA GLN A 91 7.01 18.45 -5.34
C GLN A 91 7.46 19.65 -4.48
N ALA A 92 6.77 19.91 -3.37
CA ALA A 92 7.18 20.95 -2.42
C ALA A 92 8.54 20.62 -1.78
N LYS A 93 8.81 19.35 -1.46
CA LYS A 93 10.10 18.91 -0.92
C LYS A 93 11.22 18.96 -1.95
N GLU A 94 10.96 18.59 -3.19
CA GLU A 94 11.93 18.71 -4.29
C GLU A 94 12.35 20.18 -4.48
N ASN A 95 11.39 21.11 -4.49
CA ASN A 95 11.68 22.55 -4.55
C ASN A 95 12.51 23.04 -3.36
N GLN A 96 12.24 22.51 -2.16
CA GLN A 96 13.01 22.83 -0.96
C GLN A 96 14.45 22.34 -1.06
N ILE A 97 14.65 21.11 -1.54
CA ILE A 97 15.99 20.52 -1.78
C ILE A 97 16.75 21.37 -2.79
N PHE A 98 16.13 21.71 -3.93
CA PHE A 98 16.76 22.55 -4.95
C PHE A 98 17.22 23.92 -4.41
N SER A 99 16.43 24.55 -3.54
CA SER A 99 16.81 25.80 -2.86
C SER A 99 18.01 25.61 -1.93
N LEU A 100 18.05 24.50 -1.18
CA LEU A 100 19.15 24.19 -0.28
C LEU A 100 20.44 23.86 -1.05
N ASP A 101 20.34 23.11 -2.15
CA ASP A 101 21.48 22.80 -3.02
C ASP A 101 22.09 24.09 -3.61
N SER A 102 21.24 25.02 -4.03
CA SER A 102 21.68 26.34 -4.51
C SER A 102 22.43 27.13 -3.43
N LYS A 103 21.95 27.09 -2.17
CA LYS A 103 22.64 27.73 -1.03
C LYS A 103 23.97 27.04 -0.72
N LEU A 104 24.00 25.72 -0.76
CA LEU A 104 25.20 24.92 -0.50
C LEU A 104 26.28 25.18 -1.56
N ALA A 105 25.89 25.29 -2.83
CA ALA A 105 26.79 25.70 -3.91
C ALA A 105 27.41 27.08 -3.64
N ARG A 106 26.61 28.04 -3.15
CA ARG A 106 27.11 29.37 -2.78
C ARG A 106 28.08 29.33 -1.59
N VAL A 107 27.81 28.52 -0.57
CA VAL A 107 28.72 28.35 0.57
C VAL A 107 30.07 27.81 0.11
N LYS A 108 30.07 26.76 -0.72
CA LYS A 108 31.30 26.20 -1.31
C LYS A 108 32.10 27.24 -2.11
N GLN A 109 31.41 28.11 -2.84
CA GLN A 109 32.06 29.21 -3.55
C GLN A 109 32.73 30.19 -2.57
N LEU A 110 32.02 30.59 -1.51
CA LEU A 110 32.57 31.49 -0.49
C LEU A 110 33.76 30.88 0.26
N GLU A 111 33.75 29.58 0.54
CA GLU A 111 34.89 28.85 1.10
C GLU A 111 36.12 28.96 0.18
N GLY A 112 35.95 28.72 -1.12
CA GLY A 112 37.04 28.86 -2.09
C GLY A 112 37.59 30.28 -2.22
N ASP A 113 36.73 31.30 -2.10
CA ASP A 113 37.18 32.70 -2.08
C ASP A 113 37.87 33.07 -0.75
N SER A 114 37.43 32.49 0.37
CA SER A 114 38.12 32.61 1.66
C SER A 114 39.52 31.99 1.62
N ASP A 115 39.67 30.82 1.02
CA ASP A 115 40.98 30.15 0.87
C ASP A 115 41.96 30.99 0.03
N LYS A 116 41.48 31.62 -1.05
CA LYS A 116 42.29 32.55 -1.85
C LYS A 116 42.70 33.78 -1.04
N ALA A 117 41.76 34.41 -0.34
CA ALA A 117 42.06 35.55 0.51
C ALA A 117 43.07 35.20 1.62
N GLN A 118 42.98 33.99 2.18
CA GLN A 118 43.93 33.47 3.17
C GLN A 118 45.33 33.29 2.57
N ALA A 119 45.43 32.77 1.34
CA ALA A 119 46.70 32.63 0.64
C ALA A 119 47.35 33.99 0.34
N GLU A 120 46.56 34.97 -0.12
CA GLU A 120 47.02 36.34 -0.33
C GLU A 120 47.49 36.99 0.97
N GLN A 121 46.76 36.80 2.08
CA GLN A 121 47.17 37.29 3.40
C GLN A 121 48.52 36.72 3.82
N ASN A 122 48.73 35.40 3.65
CA ASN A 122 50.00 34.76 3.97
C ASN A 122 51.16 35.31 3.12
N GLN A 123 50.91 35.56 1.83
CA GLN A 123 51.90 36.15 0.93
C GLN A 123 52.28 37.58 1.34
N LEU A 124 51.29 38.44 1.61
CA LEU A 124 51.52 39.81 2.10
C LEU A 124 52.27 39.81 3.44
N ARG A 125 51.96 38.85 4.33
CA ARG A 125 52.64 38.69 5.62
C ARG A 125 54.12 38.34 5.44
N SER A 126 54.45 37.46 4.51
CA SER A 126 55.83 37.13 4.16
C SER A 126 56.58 38.33 3.56
N GLN A 127 55.93 39.12 2.70
CA GLN A 127 56.51 40.37 2.16
C GLN A 127 56.79 41.40 3.25
N LEU A 128 55.86 41.57 4.21
CA LEU A 128 56.07 42.45 5.37
C LEU A 128 57.28 42.01 6.20
N GLU A 129 57.41 40.72 6.48
CA GLU A 129 58.54 40.18 7.23
C GLU A 129 59.88 40.43 6.51
N GLN A 130 59.92 40.31 5.18
CA GLN A 130 61.09 40.65 4.37
C GLN A 130 61.45 42.14 4.48
N LEU A 131 60.47 43.03 4.33
CA LEU A 131 60.67 44.48 4.44
C LEU A 131 61.11 44.88 5.86
N GLU A 132 60.58 44.24 6.90
CA GLU A 132 61.01 44.48 8.29
C GLU A 132 62.46 44.05 8.51
N GLN A 133 62.88 42.91 7.95
CA GLN A 133 64.27 42.48 7.99
C GLN A 133 65.20 43.46 7.25
N GLU A 134 64.81 43.92 6.06
CA GLU A 134 65.55 44.94 5.31
C GLU A 134 65.65 46.26 6.08
N ARG A 135 64.53 46.75 6.64
CA ARG A 135 64.51 47.93 7.49
C ARG A 135 65.44 47.76 8.69
N GLY A 136 65.45 46.58 9.32
CA GLY A 136 66.36 46.26 10.43
C GLY A 136 67.83 46.27 10.01
N LYS A 137 68.18 45.75 8.83
CA LYS A 137 69.54 45.83 8.26
C LYS A 137 69.96 47.28 8.00
N LEU A 138 69.11 48.05 7.32
CA LEU A 138 69.36 49.47 7.04
C LEU A 138 69.48 50.28 8.34
N GLN A 139 68.68 49.96 9.36
CA GLN A 139 68.74 50.63 10.66
C GLN A 139 70.06 50.33 11.38
N LYS A 140 70.58 49.10 11.30
CA LYS A 140 71.93 48.75 11.79
C LYS A 140 73.02 49.50 11.03
N GLU A 141 72.98 49.53 9.69
CA GLU A 141 73.93 50.33 8.89
C GLU A 141 73.87 51.82 9.26
N ASN A 142 72.67 52.37 9.46
CA ASN A 142 72.50 53.75 9.85
C ASN A 142 73.04 54.02 11.27
N GLN A 143 72.88 53.07 12.20
CA GLN A 143 73.53 53.13 13.52
C GLN A 143 75.05 53.09 13.41
N GLU A 144 75.63 52.19 12.61
CA GLU A 144 77.07 52.12 12.36
C GLU A 144 77.59 53.42 11.72
N LEU A 145 76.84 54.01 10.80
CA LEU A 145 77.15 55.32 10.21
C LEU A 145 77.06 56.44 11.24
N GLN A 146 76.07 56.43 12.12
CA GLN A 146 75.97 57.36 13.25
C GLN A 146 77.12 57.18 14.25
N GLU A 147 77.54 55.95 14.54
CA GLU A 147 78.72 55.68 15.37
C GLU A 147 79.99 56.20 14.69
N LYS A 148 80.17 55.98 13.38
CA LYS A 148 81.27 56.57 12.61
C LYS A 148 81.24 58.11 12.66
N LEU A 149 80.04 58.70 12.65
CA LEU A 149 79.83 60.15 12.81
C LEU A 149 80.10 60.65 14.23
N LYS A 150 79.77 59.86 15.26
CA LYS A 150 80.09 60.11 16.67
C LYS A 150 81.59 59.95 16.92
N THR A 151 82.28 59.00 16.29
CA THR A 151 83.75 58.91 16.35
C THR A 151 84.47 60.10 15.68
N SER A 152 83.76 60.88 14.85
CA SER A 152 84.22 62.20 14.35
C SER A 152 83.78 63.39 15.21
N LYS A 153 82.89 63.21 16.20
CA LYS A 153 82.40 64.26 17.10
C LYS A 153 82.53 63.81 18.55
N SER A 154 83.63 64.27 19.17
CA SER A 154 83.92 64.28 20.61
C SER A 154 84.05 62.92 21.31
N SER A 155 85.27 62.69 21.79
CA SER A 155 85.57 62.31 23.16
C SER A 155 84.53 62.79 24.18
N SER A 156 83.72 61.89 24.74
CA SER A 156 83.52 61.73 26.18
C SER A 156 82.60 60.53 26.48
N ASP A 157 83.22 59.52 27.06
CA ASP A 157 82.91 58.93 28.38
C ASP A 157 81.59 58.22 28.74
N THR A 158 81.84 57.08 29.40
CA THR A 158 81.11 56.35 30.46
C THR A 158 79.77 55.64 30.26
N GLY A 159 79.82 54.35 30.66
CA GLY A 159 78.81 53.63 31.47
C GLY A 159 77.68 53.00 30.66
N GLY A 160 77.46 51.68 30.63
CA GLY A 160 77.45 50.73 31.73
C GLY A 160 75.99 50.31 31.98
N ASP A 161 75.61 49.05 31.78
CA ASP A 161 75.14 48.14 32.84
C ASP A 161 74.45 46.89 32.27
N VAL A 162 74.60 45.81 33.03
CA VAL A 162 74.15 44.44 32.83
C VAL A 162 72.70 44.30 33.30
N LEU A 163 71.88 43.46 32.64
CA LEU A 163 70.79 42.75 33.32
C LEU A 163 70.38 41.44 32.63
N LYS A 164 70.65 40.34 33.37
CA LYS A 164 70.02 39.02 33.30
C LYS A 164 68.55 39.11 33.71
N THR A 165 67.72 38.20 33.20
CA THR A 165 66.72 37.35 33.89
C THR A 165 65.80 36.73 32.82
N GLN A 166 65.13 35.59 32.95
CA GLN A 166 65.19 34.37 33.76
C GLN A 166 63.99 33.54 33.26
N ASP A 167 64.06 32.22 33.46
CA ASP A 167 63.04 31.18 33.26
C ASP A 167 61.57 31.59 33.44
N VAL A 168 60.66 30.94 32.68
CA VAL A 168 59.43 30.37 33.26
C VAL A 168 59.09 29.03 32.60
N GLN A 169 58.67 28.14 33.49
CA GLN A 169 58.47 26.71 33.42
C GLN A 169 57.30 26.21 32.56
N GLN A 170 57.43 24.93 32.20
CA GLN A 170 56.40 23.89 32.18
C GLN A 170 55.06 24.24 32.83
N ALA A 171 53.97 23.94 32.12
CA ALA A 171 52.71 23.54 32.72
C ALA A 171 52.26 22.21 32.09
N LYS A 172 52.54 21.11 32.81
CA LYS A 172 51.74 19.88 32.74
C LYS A 172 50.52 20.12 33.63
N GLY A 173 49.35 20.25 33.01
CA GLY A 173 48.06 20.37 33.70
C GLY A 173 47.21 19.12 33.46
N GLU A 174 46.60 18.66 34.53
CA GLU A 174 46.12 17.31 34.75
C GLU A 174 44.88 16.92 33.96
N ARG A 175 44.83 15.63 33.63
CA ARG A 175 43.71 14.92 33.03
C ARG A 175 42.63 14.73 34.10
N SER A 176 41.85 15.76 34.38
CA SER A 176 40.75 15.67 35.33
C SER A 176 39.59 14.85 34.76
N ARG A 177 39.12 13.99 35.65
CA ARG A 177 38.04 13.03 35.56
C ARG A 177 36.70 13.78 35.37
N TRP A 178 36.23 13.86 34.12
CA TRP A 178 34.90 14.39 33.79
C TRP A 178 33.84 13.38 34.21
N GLY A 179 33.36 13.52 35.45
CA GLY A 179 32.39 12.63 36.04
C GLY A 179 31.64 13.30 37.17
N SER A 180 31.10 14.50 36.93
CA SER A 180 29.99 15.06 37.70
C SER A 180 29.33 16.17 36.88
N SER A 181 28.00 16.20 36.84
CA SER A 181 27.17 17.02 35.95
C SER A 181 27.12 18.53 36.30
N ASP A 182 28.08 19.04 37.07
CA ASP A 182 28.09 20.43 37.59
C ASP A 182 28.87 21.44 36.74
N TRP A 183 29.36 21.04 35.56
CA TRP A 183 30.09 21.96 34.65
C TRP A 183 29.24 23.14 34.14
N LYS A 184 27.93 23.15 34.40
CA LYS A 184 27.04 24.26 34.05
C LYS A 184 27.17 25.47 34.97
N GLU A 185 27.70 25.32 36.20
CA GLU A 185 27.76 26.43 37.16
C GLU A 185 28.85 27.47 36.84
N ASP A 186 29.95 27.06 36.21
CA ASP A 186 31.09 27.93 35.87
C ASP A 186 30.98 28.60 34.49
N LEU A 187 29.87 28.38 33.76
CA LEU A 187 29.72 28.90 32.41
C LEU A 187 29.16 30.33 32.37
N PRO A 188 29.63 31.17 31.43
CA PRO A 188 29.06 32.49 31.22
C PRO A 188 27.54 32.39 30.97
N PRO A 189 26.71 33.30 31.51
CA PRO A 189 25.25 33.24 31.39
C PRO A 189 24.75 33.09 29.94
N LYS A 190 25.47 33.69 28.99
CA LYS A 190 25.16 33.59 27.56
C LYS A 190 25.38 32.18 27.00
N ALA A 191 26.37 31.45 27.50
CA ALA A 191 26.63 30.06 27.12
C ALA A 191 25.58 29.12 27.72
N VAL A 192 25.17 29.34 28.98
CA VAL A 192 24.08 28.60 29.63
C VAL A 192 22.77 28.78 28.86
N GLN A 193 22.43 30.02 28.48
CA GLN A 193 21.22 30.32 27.70
C GLN A 193 21.23 29.63 26.31
N GLN A 194 22.39 29.60 25.63
CA GLN A 194 22.53 28.86 24.38
C GLN A 194 22.37 27.35 24.58
N PHE A 195 22.89 26.80 25.68
CA PHE A 195 22.77 25.39 26.00
C PHE A 195 21.31 25.00 26.27
N GLU A 196 20.57 25.79 27.05
CA GLU A 196 19.14 25.58 27.28
C GLU A 196 18.32 25.64 25.98
N GLN A 197 18.65 26.55 25.06
CA GLN A 197 18.00 26.61 23.74
C GLN A 197 18.26 25.33 22.93
N LEU A 198 19.49 24.81 22.95
CA LEU A 198 19.83 23.56 22.28
C LEU A 198 19.17 22.35 22.92
N GLU A 199 19.08 22.29 24.26
CA GLU A 199 18.36 21.24 25.00
C GLU A 199 16.87 21.25 24.64
N GLN A 200 16.23 22.43 24.61
CA GLN A 200 14.83 22.56 24.18
C GLN A 200 14.63 22.13 22.71
N GLN A 201 15.57 22.45 21.83
CA GLN A 201 15.52 22.00 20.43
C GLN A 201 15.67 20.48 20.32
N LEU A 202 16.60 19.88 21.08
CA LEU A 202 16.78 18.43 21.13
C LEU A 202 15.53 17.72 21.64
N ASP A 203 14.91 18.22 22.71
CA ASP A 203 13.67 17.67 23.25
C ASP A 203 12.52 17.77 22.25
N LYS A 204 12.40 18.90 21.53
CA LYS A 204 11.41 19.05 20.47
C LYS A 204 11.61 18.01 19.36
N MET A 205 12.84 17.87 18.87
CA MET A 205 13.19 16.88 17.84
C MET A 205 12.95 15.44 18.34
N ARG A 206 13.19 15.17 19.63
CA ARG A 206 12.97 13.87 20.26
C ARG A 206 11.47 13.52 20.26
N ARG A 207 10.61 14.46 20.66
CA ARG A 207 9.14 14.30 20.62
C ARG A 207 8.61 14.13 19.20
N GLU A 208 9.12 14.89 18.24
CA GLU A 208 8.74 14.74 16.82
C GLU A 208 9.14 13.36 16.28
N ARG A 209 10.32 12.86 16.64
CA ARG A 209 10.76 11.50 16.28
C ARG A 209 9.89 10.43 16.92
N ASP A 210 9.56 10.56 18.21
CA ASP A 210 8.66 9.62 18.90
C ASP A 210 7.23 9.65 18.30
N GLN A 211 6.72 10.83 17.94
CA GLN A 211 5.44 10.98 17.25
C GLN A 211 5.44 10.30 15.88
N LYS A 212 6.50 10.50 15.08
CA LYS A 212 6.66 9.83 13.79
C LYS A 212 6.80 8.32 13.93
N GLN A 213 7.46 7.84 14.99
CA GLN A 213 7.55 6.42 15.28
C GLN A 213 6.16 5.82 15.54
N CYS A 214 5.34 6.44 16.38
CA CYS A 214 3.96 5.98 16.62
C CYS A 214 3.11 5.99 15.33
N GLN A 215 3.33 6.96 14.44
CA GLN A 215 2.66 7.00 13.14
C GLN A 215 3.10 5.85 12.23
N LEU A 216 4.40 5.53 12.18
CA LEU A 216 4.93 4.39 11.43
C LEU A 216 4.36 3.06 11.94
N ASP A 217 4.32 2.87 13.26
CA ASP A 217 3.79 1.65 13.87
C ASP A 217 2.28 1.48 13.55
N SER A 218 1.52 2.58 13.56
CA SER A 218 0.10 2.58 13.19
C SER A 218 -0.11 2.23 11.71
N LEU A 219 0.73 2.76 10.82
CA LEU A 219 0.67 2.46 9.39
C LEU A 219 1.09 1.02 9.10
N ASP A 220 2.09 0.49 9.79
CA ASP A 220 2.52 -0.91 9.62
C ASP A 220 1.41 -1.87 10.06
N GLN A 221 0.74 -1.59 11.19
CA GLN A 221 -0.41 -2.36 11.63
C GLN A 221 -1.57 -2.31 10.61
N ALA A 222 -1.84 -1.14 10.03
CA ALA A 222 -2.85 -1.00 8.98
C ALA A 222 -2.48 -1.79 7.71
N LEU A 223 -1.21 -1.78 7.33
CA LEU A 223 -0.69 -2.55 6.19
C LEU A 223 -0.82 -4.06 6.44
N GLN A 224 -0.50 -4.54 7.63
CA GLN A 224 -0.65 -5.95 8.02
C GLN A 224 -2.12 -6.39 7.97
N ASN A 225 -3.05 -5.55 8.45
CA ASN A 225 -4.48 -5.82 8.36
C ASN A 225 -4.97 -5.92 6.90
N GLN A 226 -4.49 -5.03 6.03
CA GLN A 226 -4.82 -5.09 4.59
C GLN A 226 -4.29 -6.36 3.93
N LYS A 227 -3.04 -6.77 4.24
CA LYS A 227 -2.47 -8.03 3.73
C LYS A 227 -3.33 -9.23 4.11
N ARG A 228 -3.75 -9.34 5.38
CA ARG A 228 -4.61 -10.44 5.86
C ARG A 228 -5.95 -10.45 5.11
N LYS A 229 -6.56 -9.27 4.92
CA LYS A 229 -7.82 -9.14 4.18
C LYS A 229 -7.67 -9.62 2.73
N THR A 230 -6.61 -9.22 2.04
CA THR A 230 -6.34 -9.67 0.67
C THR A 230 -6.09 -11.18 0.58
N GLU A 231 -5.46 -11.79 1.59
CA GLU A 231 -5.28 -13.24 1.66
C GLU A 231 -6.61 -13.98 1.87
N GLU A 232 -7.49 -13.46 2.72
CA GLU A 232 -8.85 -13.98 2.92
C GLU A 232 -9.68 -13.90 1.63
N GLU A 233 -9.65 -12.77 0.92
CA GLU A 233 -10.32 -12.59 -0.37
C GLU A 233 -9.77 -13.55 -1.45
N LYS A 234 -8.45 -13.76 -1.50
CA LYS A 234 -7.83 -14.75 -2.40
C LYS A 234 -8.29 -16.18 -2.08
N ALA A 235 -8.38 -16.53 -0.80
CA ALA A 235 -8.86 -17.84 -0.38
C ALA A 235 -10.33 -18.06 -0.76
N GLN A 236 -11.18 -17.02 -0.61
CA GLN A 236 -12.58 -17.06 -1.05
C GLN A 236 -12.69 -17.21 -2.57
N ALA A 237 -11.93 -16.42 -3.34
CA ALA A 237 -11.90 -16.54 -4.81
C ALA A 237 -11.48 -17.95 -5.26
N ALA A 238 -10.48 -18.54 -4.62
CA ALA A 238 -10.05 -19.92 -4.89
C ALA A 238 -11.11 -20.97 -4.49
N SER A 239 -11.98 -20.68 -3.51
CA SER A 239 -13.13 -21.53 -3.18
C SER A 239 -14.20 -21.46 -4.28
N ILE A 240 -14.58 -20.26 -4.68
CA ILE A 240 -15.57 -20.03 -5.74
C ILE A 240 -15.09 -20.65 -7.06
N GLN A 241 -13.80 -20.53 -7.38
CA GLN A 241 -13.23 -21.15 -8.59
C GLN A 241 -13.36 -22.68 -8.57
N ARG A 242 -13.17 -23.33 -7.42
CA ARG A 242 -13.38 -24.78 -7.28
C ARG A 242 -14.84 -25.17 -7.45
N GLU A 243 -15.77 -24.39 -6.90
CA GLU A 243 -17.21 -24.61 -7.08
C GLU A 243 -17.64 -24.43 -8.55
N LEU A 244 -17.09 -23.44 -9.25
CA LEU A 244 -17.34 -23.24 -10.68
C LEU A 244 -16.84 -24.42 -11.53
N ILE A 245 -15.66 -24.95 -11.22
CA ILE A 245 -15.12 -26.14 -11.89
C ILE A 245 -16.04 -27.34 -11.66
N ALA A 246 -16.44 -27.60 -10.41
CA ALA A 246 -17.35 -28.70 -10.09
C ALA A 246 -18.71 -28.55 -10.80
N LEU A 247 -19.27 -27.33 -10.85
CA LEU A 247 -20.50 -27.07 -11.59
C LEU A 247 -20.32 -27.30 -13.10
N SER A 248 -19.20 -26.89 -13.67
CA SER A 248 -18.86 -27.16 -15.08
C SER A 248 -18.85 -28.65 -15.38
N GLU A 249 -18.18 -29.44 -14.56
CA GLU A 249 -18.13 -30.91 -14.68
C GLU A 249 -19.55 -31.51 -14.60
N THR A 250 -20.39 -31.06 -13.66
CA THR A 250 -21.77 -31.56 -13.57
C THR A 250 -22.62 -31.18 -14.80
N CYS A 251 -22.40 -29.99 -15.38
CA CYS A 251 -23.07 -29.57 -16.62
C CYS A 251 -22.66 -30.47 -17.79
N GLU A 252 -21.35 -30.75 -17.94
CA GLU A 252 -20.84 -31.66 -18.96
C GLU A 252 -21.43 -33.07 -18.83
N GLU A 253 -21.51 -33.62 -17.61
CA GLU A 253 -22.16 -34.92 -17.37
C GLU A 253 -23.64 -34.93 -17.77
N LEU A 254 -24.37 -33.85 -17.47
CA LEU A 254 -25.78 -33.71 -17.83
C LEU A 254 -25.96 -33.59 -19.35
N GLU A 255 -25.07 -32.88 -20.04
CA GLU A 255 -25.07 -32.80 -21.50
C GLU A 255 -24.79 -34.15 -22.16
N GLN A 256 -23.82 -34.91 -21.63
CA GLN A 256 -23.55 -36.27 -22.09
C GLN A 256 -24.77 -37.19 -21.88
N LYS A 257 -25.42 -37.12 -20.72
CA LYS A 257 -26.67 -37.87 -20.43
C LYS A 257 -27.78 -37.47 -21.39
N ARG A 258 -27.98 -36.17 -21.65
CA ARG A 258 -28.95 -35.66 -22.62
C ARG A 258 -28.69 -36.21 -24.02
N SER A 259 -27.43 -36.20 -24.48
CA SER A 259 -27.04 -36.73 -25.78
C SER A 259 -27.34 -38.23 -25.92
N LYS A 260 -27.04 -39.04 -24.89
CA LYS A 260 -27.37 -40.47 -24.87
C LYS A 260 -28.88 -40.72 -24.97
N LEU A 261 -29.67 -40.03 -24.15
CA LEU A 261 -31.14 -40.15 -24.18
C LEU A 261 -31.73 -39.71 -25.53
N GLN A 262 -31.18 -38.67 -26.15
CA GLN A 262 -31.60 -38.22 -27.48
C GLN A 262 -31.32 -39.28 -28.55
N HIS A 263 -30.16 -39.94 -28.48
CA HIS A 263 -29.83 -41.05 -29.38
C HIS A 263 -30.76 -42.26 -29.18
N GLU A 264 -31.05 -42.61 -27.92
CA GLU A 264 -32.02 -43.67 -27.58
C GLU A 264 -33.42 -43.36 -28.11
N LEU A 265 -33.91 -42.13 -27.92
CA LEU A 265 -35.19 -41.67 -28.48
C LEU A 265 -35.23 -41.81 -30.00
N THR A 266 -34.18 -41.32 -30.69
CA THR A 266 -34.07 -41.43 -32.15
C THR A 266 -34.12 -42.89 -32.62
N ASN A 267 -33.43 -43.80 -31.91
CA ASN A 267 -33.46 -45.22 -32.21
C ASN A 267 -34.87 -45.83 -32.00
N ARG A 268 -35.58 -45.42 -30.94
CA ARG A 268 -36.97 -45.85 -30.69
C ARG A 268 -37.92 -45.33 -31.77
N ASP A 269 -37.80 -44.08 -32.18
CA ASP A 269 -38.63 -43.49 -33.25
C ASP A 269 -38.41 -44.22 -34.60
N ASN A 270 -37.17 -44.56 -34.91
CA ASN A 270 -36.84 -45.37 -36.09
C ASN A 270 -37.48 -46.77 -36.01
N GLN A 271 -37.43 -47.42 -34.83
CA GLN A 271 -38.05 -48.72 -34.61
C GLN A 271 -39.59 -48.66 -34.75
N VAL A 272 -40.22 -47.63 -34.17
CA VAL A 272 -41.67 -47.41 -34.29
C VAL A 272 -42.06 -47.18 -35.74
N SER A 273 -41.29 -46.38 -36.47
CA SER A 273 -41.52 -46.12 -37.90
C SER A 273 -41.40 -47.38 -38.75
N PHE A 274 -40.40 -48.23 -38.47
CA PHE A 274 -40.24 -49.53 -39.13
C PHE A 274 -41.42 -50.47 -38.88
N LEU A 275 -41.85 -50.63 -37.62
CA LEU A 275 -43.00 -51.46 -37.26
C LEU A 275 -44.31 -50.93 -37.87
N THR A 276 -44.49 -49.61 -37.90
CA THR A 276 -45.64 -48.96 -38.53
C THR A 276 -45.66 -49.21 -40.04
N GLY A 277 -44.50 -49.19 -40.70
CA GLY A 277 -44.38 -49.53 -42.12
C GLY A 277 -44.75 -50.98 -42.43
N GLN A 278 -44.36 -51.93 -41.56
CA GLN A 278 -44.75 -53.33 -41.71
C GLN A 278 -46.26 -53.53 -41.58
N LEU A 279 -46.91 -52.85 -40.63
CA LEU A 279 -48.36 -52.94 -40.43
C LEU A 279 -49.18 -52.36 -41.59
N ASN A 280 -48.66 -51.33 -42.27
CA ASN A 280 -49.36 -50.64 -43.36
C ASN A 280 -49.10 -51.26 -44.75
N SER A 281 -48.32 -52.34 -44.85
CA SER A 281 -48.09 -53.03 -46.12
C SER A 281 -49.32 -53.91 -46.46
N PRO A 282 -50.03 -53.65 -47.58
CA PRO A 282 -51.22 -54.42 -47.93
C PRO A 282 -50.83 -55.88 -48.25
N SER A 283 -51.51 -56.83 -47.62
CA SER A 283 -51.41 -58.27 -47.92
C SER A 283 -52.03 -58.62 -49.27
#